data_AF-A0A226C1U0-F1
#
_entry.id   AF-A0A226C1U0-F1
#
_cell.length_a   1.000
_cell.length_b   1.000
_cell.length_c   1.000
_cell.angle_alpha   90.00
_cell.angle_beta   90.00
_cell.angle_gamma   90.00
#
_symmetry.space_group_name_H-M   'P 1'
#
loop_
_entity.id
_entity.type
_entity.pdbx_description
1 polymer ?
#
loop_
_entity_poly.entity_id
_entity_poly.type
_entity_poly.pdbx_seq_one_letter_code
_entity_poly.pdbx_strand_id
1 'polypeptide(L)'
;MKQFEELLNNYYLSFDKLEKECPKHQKTRDTLVEVAKIIATDNKFLDYVKRKKRLPLIELVLRTGVSKKTLKRGRKYILAVTLIISDNRFVYLKSLFSLPIIKSDINSPKGDEDSE
;
A
#
# COMPACT_ATOMS: atom_id res chain seq x y z
N MET A 1 -13.31 10.92 -1.58
CA MET A 1 -13.87 9.55 -1.69
C MET A 1 -13.83 9.02 -3.13
N LYS A 2 -14.45 9.67 -4.13
CA LYS A 2 -14.48 9.19 -5.53
C LYS A 2 -13.12 8.80 -6.13
N GLN A 3 -12.07 9.62 -5.93
CA GLN A 3 -10.72 9.33 -6.43
C GLN A 3 -10.13 8.01 -5.89
N PHE A 4 -10.45 7.66 -4.63
CA PHE A 4 -9.98 6.40 -4.06
C PHE A 4 -10.79 5.22 -4.60
N GLU A 5 -12.09 5.42 -4.84
CA GLU A 5 -12.94 4.41 -5.49
C GLU A 5 -12.47 4.07 -6.90
N GLU A 6 -12.17 5.08 -7.71
CA GLU A 6 -11.57 4.91 -9.05
C GLU A 6 -10.23 4.16 -8.97
N LEU A 7 -9.40 4.50 -7.99
CA LEU A 7 -8.16 3.77 -7.76
C LEU A 7 -8.42 2.31 -7.38
N LEU A 8 -9.35 2.02 -6.48
CA LEU A 8 -9.71 0.64 -6.11
C LEU A 8 -10.22 -0.15 -7.32
N ASN A 9 -11.07 0.47 -8.15
CA ASN A 9 -11.59 -0.14 -9.38
C ASN A 9 -10.47 -0.53 -10.34
N ASN A 10 -9.42 0.28 -10.46
CA ASN A 10 -8.23 -0.05 -11.26
C ASN A 10 -7.53 -1.34 -10.78
N TYR A 11 -7.69 -1.72 -9.51
CA TYR A 11 -7.17 -2.95 -8.91
C TYR A 11 -8.24 -4.04 -8.72
N TYR A 12 -9.40 -3.91 -9.38
CA TYR A 12 -10.54 -4.83 -9.29
C TYR A 12 -11.11 -4.98 -7.86
N LEU A 13 -10.92 -3.95 -7.04
CA LEU A 13 -11.47 -3.81 -5.69
C LEU A 13 -12.69 -2.89 -5.71
N SER A 14 -13.55 -3.03 -4.70
CA SER A 14 -14.64 -2.08 -4.40
C SER A 14 -14.74 -1.92 -2.88
N PHE A 15 -15.40 -0.86 -2.41
CA PHE A 15 -15.59 -0.65 -0.97
C PHE A 15 -16.35 -1.81 -0.32
N ASP A 16 -17.43 -2.31 -0.94
CA ASP A 16 -18.19 -3.46 -0.42
C ASP A 16 -17.32 -4.72 -0.27
N LYS A 17 -16.41 -4.95 -1.23
CA LYS A 17 -15.47 -6.07 -1.17
C LYS A 17 -14.44 -5.86 -0.08
N LEU A 18 -13.96 -4.63 0.10
CA LEU A 18 -12.96 -4.30 1.11
C LEU A 18 -13.54 -4.42 2.52
N GLU A 19 -14.76 -3.95 2.73
CA GLU A 19 -15.49 -4.07 4.00
C GLU A 19 -15.62 -5.54 4.43
N LYS A 20 -16.06 -6.40 3.50
CA LYS A 20 -16.21 -7.85 3.76
C LYS A 20 -14.89 -8.57 4.05
N GLU A 21 -13.80 -8.07 3.49
CA GLU A 21 -12.46 -8.68 3.58
C GLU A 21 -11.61 -8.04 4.69
N CYS A 22 -12.15 -7.01 5.36
CA CYS A 22 -11.48 -6.33 6.45
C CYS A 22 -11.34 -7.29 7.64
N PRO A 23 -10.13 -7.48 8.20
CA PRO A 23 -9.94 -8.36 9.34
C PRO A 23 -10.68 -7.83 10.58
N LYS A 24 -11.47 -8.71 11.20
CA LYS A 24 -12.26 -8.37 12.40
C LYS A 24 -11.38 -8.08 13.63
N HIS A 25 -10.25 -8.78 13.75
CA HIS A 25 -9.36 -8.66 14.91
C HIS A 25 -8.23 -7.66 14.67
N GLN A 26 -8.00 -6.77 15.64
CA GLN A 26 -6.97 -5.72 15.59
C GLN A 26 -5.58 -6.31 15.30
N LYS A 27 -5.17 -7.36 16.02
CA LYS A 27 -3.86 -8.01 15.81
C LYS A 27 -3.61 -8.44 14.36
N THR A 28 -4.64 -8.97 13.69
CA THR A 28 -4.54 -9.34 12.27
C THR A 28 -4.47 -8.11 11.39
N ARG A 29 -5.25 -7.06 11.68
CA ARG A 29 -5.15 -5.79 10.96
C ARG A 29 -3.73 -5.21 11.06
N ASP A 30 -3.16 -5.13 12.26
CA ASP A 30 -1.83 -4.59 12.48
C ASP A 30 -0.77 -5.32 11.66
N THR A 31 -0.83 -6.65 11.66
CA THR A 31 0.07 -7.49 10.87
C THR A 31 -0.05 -7.18 9.37
N LEU A 32 -1.27 -7.06 8.84
CA LEU A 32 -1.47 -6.79 7.41
C LEU A 32 -1.12 -5.35 7.02
N VAL A 33 -1.36 -4.39 7.91
CA VAL A 33 -0.93 -3.00 7.73
C VAL A 33 0.60 -2.95 7.66
N GLU A 34 1.31 -3.69 8.53
CA GLU A 34 2.77 -3.73 8.50
C GLU A 34 3.31 -4.33 7.19
N VAL A 35 2.69 -5.42 6.71
CA VAL A 35 3.00 -5.97 5.38
C VAL A 35 2.77 -4.92 4.29
N ALA A 36 1.67 -4.18 4.35
CA ALA A 36 1.34 -3.14 3.37
C ALA A 36 2.35 -1.99 3.36
N LYS A 37 2.88 -1.61 4.54
CA LYS A 37 3.96 -0.63 4.66
C LYS A 37 5.23 -1.11 3.99
N ILE A 38 5.66 -2.34 4.27
CA ILE A 38 6.86 -2.95 3.67
C ILE A 38 6.75 -2.94 2.14
N ILE A 39 5.57 -3.25 1.61
CA ILE A 39 5.32 -3.18 0.16
C ILE A 39 5.43 -1.74 -0.35
N ALA A 40 4.89 -0.77 0.38
CA ALA A 40 4.86 0.64 -0.03
C ALA A 40 6.24 1.32 0.04
N THR A 41 7.15 0.85 0.91
CA THR A 41 8.50 1.40 1.06
C THR A 41 9.56 0.68 0.21
N ASP A 42 9.30 -0.56 -0.21
CA ASP A 42 10.18 -1.30 -1.11
C ASP A 42 9.76 -1.08 -2.57
N ASN A 43 10.58 -0.32 -3.31
CA ASN A 43 10.32 0.02 -4.71
C ASN A 43 10.07 -1.22 -5.59
N LYS A 44 10.77 -2.33 -5.35
CA LYS A 44 10.59 -3.55 -6.17
C LYS A 44 9.21 -4.17 -5.94
N PHE A 45 8.77 -4.23 -4.69
CA PHE A 45 7.44 -4.72 -4.36
C PHE A 45 6.34 -3.79 -4.85
N LEU A 46 6.52 -2.48 -4.65
CA LEU A 46 5.56 -1.48 -5.09
C LEU A 46 5.38 -1.50 -6.60
N ASP A 47 6.47 -1.58 -7.37
CA ASP A 47 6.43 -1.66 -8.84
C ASP A 47 5.79 -2.94 -9.33
N TYR A 48 6.03 -4.07 -8.65
CA TYR A 48 5.34 -5.31 -8.94
C TYR A 48 3.82 -5.14 -8.76
N VAL A 49 3.42 -4.56 -7.63
CA VAL A 49 1.99 -4.33 -7.31
C VAL A 49 1.35 -3.39 -8.31
N LYS A 50 1.98 -2.25 -8.64
CA LYS A 50 1.45 -1.27 -9.59
C LYS A 50 1.28 -1.85 -11.00
N ARG A 51 2.26 -2.64 -11.47
CA ARG A 51 2.22 -3.23 -12.82
C ARG A 51 1.32 -4.46 -12.92
N LYS A 52 1.40 -5.38 -11.95
CA LYS A 52 0.70 -6.68 -11.98
C LYS A 52 -0.64 -6.66 -11.27
N LYS A 53 -0.93 -5.62 -10.47
CA LYS A 53 -2.15 -5.47 -9.66
C LYS A 53 -2.36 -6.66 -8.71
N ARG A 54 -1.28 -7.29 -8.27
CA ARG A 54 -1.24 -8.54 -7.49
C ARG A 54 -0.09 -8.50 -6.48
N LEU A 55 -0.20 -9.30 -5.43
CA LEU A 55 0.83 -9.45 -4.41
C LEU A 55 1.79 -10.60 -4.74
N PRO A 56 3.11 -10.39 -4.66
CA PRO A 56 4.12 -11.45 -4.78
C PRO A 56 4.19 -12.24 -3.47
N LEU A 57 3.26 -13.19 -3.30
CA LEU A 57 3.01 -13.86 -2.02
C LEU A 57 4.22 -14.64 -1.49
N ILE A 58 5.01 -15.27 -2.37
CA ILE A 58 6.13 -16.11 -1.94
C ILE A 58 7.22 -15.22 -1.33
N GLU A 59 7.57 -14.16 -2.03
CA GLU A 59 8.54 -13.17 -1.63
C GLU A 59 8.10 -12.43 -0.36
N LEU A 60 6.81 -12.14 -0.22
CA LEU A 60 6.26 -11.54 0.99
C LEU A 60 6.33 -12.47 2.20
N VAL A 61 6.11 -13.78 2.04
CA VAL A 61 6.31 -14.74 3.15
C VAL A 61 7.76 -14.70 3.61
N LEU A 62 8.72 -14.74 2.67
CA LEU A 62 10.15 -14.71 2.97
C LEU A 62 10.57 -13.38 3.62
N ARG A 63 10.02 -12.27 3.16
CA ARG A 63 10.37 -10.93 3.65
C ARG A 63 9.74 -10.60 5.01
N THR A 64 8.52 -11.05 5.27
CA THR A 64 7.73 -10.61 6.44
C THR A 64 7.56 -11.69 7.51
N GLY A 65 7.86 -12.96 7.19
CA GLY A 65 7.58 -14.10 8.07
C GLY A 65 6.09 -14.42 8.24
N VAL A 66 5.19 -13.63 7.64
CA VAL A 66 3.74 -13.85 7.73
C VAL A 66 3.35 -15.05 6.88
N SER A 67 2.52 -15.93 7.44
CA SER A 67 2.10 -17.14 6.74
C SER A 67 1.39 -16.84 5.41
N LYS A 68 1.61 -17.71 4.42
CA LYS A 68 0.93 -17.63 3.10
C LYS A 68 -0.60 -17.61 3.23
N LYS A 69 -1.15 -18.32 4.23
CA LYS A 69 -2.60 -18.36 4.51
C LYS A 69 -3.12 -16.99 4.94
N THR A 70 -2.41 -16.33 5.85
CA THR A 70 -2.75 -14.99 6.33
C THR A 70 -2.67 -13.96 5.20
N LEU A 71 -1.58 -13.98 4.42
CA LEU A 71 -1.41 -13.07 3.28
C LEU A 71 -2.48 -13.28 2.21
N LYS A 72 -2.82 -14.54 1.87
CA LYS A 72 -3.89 -14.84 0.91
C LYS A 72 -5.24 -14.30 1.37
N ARG A 73 -5.59 -14.48 2.65
CA ARG A 73 -6.87 -14.03 3.21
C ARG A 73 -6.93 -12.50 3.29
N GLY A 74 -5.83 -11.86 3.67
CA GLY A 74 -5.72 -10.40 3.77
C GLY A 74 -5.37 -9.67 2.46
N ARG A 75 -5.21 -10.37 1.33
CA ARG A 75 -4.58 -9.81 0.12
C ARG A 75 -5.23 -8.53 -0.40
N LYS A 76 -6.56 -8.45 -0.37
CA LYS A 76 -7.31 -7.29 -0.84
C LYS A 76 -7.14 -6.10 0.09
N TYR A 77 -7.14 -6.37 1.40
CA TYR A 77 -6.90 -5.37 2.43
C TYR A 77 -5.47 -4.83 2.35
N ILE A 78 -4.46 -5.71 2.25
CA ILE A 78 -3.06 -5.31 2.05
C ILE A 78 -2.95 -4.41 0.82
N LEU A 79 -3.51 -4.82 -0.31
CA LEU A 79 -3.46 -4.06 -1.56
C LEU A 79 -4.06 -2.67 -1.40
N ALA A 80 -5.26 -2.57 -0.81
CA ALA A 80 -5.91 -1.29 -0.57
C ALA A 80 -5.07 -0.37 0.34
N VAL A 81 -4.54 -0.89 1.45
CA VAL A 81 -3.71 -0.13 2.39
C VAL A 81 -2.39 0.31 1.73
N THR A 82 -1.74 -0.56 0.96
CA THR A 82 -0.53 -0.21 0.19
C THR A 82 -0.79 0.96 -0.75
N LEU A 83 -1.94 0.96 -1.45
CA LEU A 83 -2.30 2.05 -2.36
C LEU A 83 -2.52 3.38 -1.62
N ILE A 84 -3.17 3.33 -0.46
CA ILE A 84 -3.33 4.51 0.39
C ILE A 84 -1.95 5.05 0.79
N ILE A 85 -1.08 4.19 1.34
CA ILE A 85 0.23 4.59 1.88
C ILE A 85 1.17 5.12 0.79
N SER A 86 1.20 4.46 -0.37
CA SER A 86 2.15 4.78 -1.47
C SER A 86 1.76 5.99 -2.33
N ASP A 87 0.53 6.48 -2.21
CA ASP A 87 0.05 7.61 -3.01
C ASP A 87 -0.11 8.87 -2.14
N ASN A 88 0.53 9.97 -2.57
CA ASN A 88 0.55 11.23 -1.85
C ASN A 88 -0.80 11.96 -1.88
N ARG A 89 -1.71 11.60 -2.79
CA ARG A 89 -3.05 12.19 -2.87
C ARG A 89 -3.92 11.84 -1.66
N PHE A 90 -3.57 10.77 -0.92
CA PHE A 90 -4.35 10.28 0.21
C PHE A 90 -3.77 10.65 1.58
N VAL A 91 -2.97 11.72 1.68
CA VAL A 91 -2.39 12.17 2.96
C VAL A 91 -3.46 12.35 4.05
N TYR A 92 -4.64 12.89 3.71
CA TYR A 92 -5.75 13.02 4.66
C TYR A 92 -6.25 11.66 5.17
N LEU A 93 -6.38 10.66 4.30
CA LEU A 93 -6.76 9.30 4.71
C LEU A 93 -5.68 8.66 5.59
N LYS A 94 -4.40 8.90 5.29
CA LYS A 94 -3.30 8.41 6.13
C LYS A 94 -3.41 8.97 7.55
N SER A 95 -3.65 10.28 7.67
CA SER A 95 -3.82 10.95 8.95
C SER A 95 -5.04 10.42 9.72
N LEU A 96 -6.18 10.22 9.04
CA LEU A 96 -7.41 9.72 9.68
C LEU A 96 -7.24 8.31 10.25
N PHE A 97 -6.52 7.44 9.55
CA PHE A 97 -6.31 6.05 9.95
C PHE A 97 -4.99 5.83 10.70
N SER A 98 -4.31 6.90 11.12
CA SER A 98 -2.98 6.85 11.75
C SER A 98 -1.98 5.96 10.98
N LEU A 99 -2.07 5.97 9.66
CA LEU A 99 -1.17 5.24 8.77
C LEU A 99 0.10 6.05 8.51
N PRO A 100 1.24 5.40 8.26
CA PRO A 100 2.49 6.11 8.03
C PRO A 100 2.43 6.92 6.73
N ILE A 101 2.94 8.14 6.83
CA ILE A 101 3.15 9.03 5.69
C ILE A 101 4.57 8.75 5.19
N ILE A 102 4.68 8.06 4.05
CA ILE A 102 5.96 7.98 3.34
C ILE A 102 6.19 9.36 2.74
N LYS A 103 7.17 10.10 3.27
CA LYS A 103 7.70 11.27 2.58
C LYS A 103 8.41 10.73 1.35
N SER A 104 7.82 10.90 0.17
CA SER A 104 8.61 10.83 -1.05
C SER A 104 9.58 12.00 -0.98
N ASP A 105 10.85 11.74 -0.75
CA ASP A 105 11.90 12.69 -1.10
C ASP A 105 11.79 12.91 -2.61
N ILE A 106 11.04 13.95 -2.97
CA ILE A 106 11.10 14.54 -4.30
C ILE A 106 12.50 15.12 -4.36
N ASN A 107 13.34 14.59 -5.24
CA ASN A 107 14.53 15.27 -5.69
C ASN A 107 14.19 16.76 -5.90
N SER A 108 14.84 17.62 -5.12
CA SER A 108 15.05 19.01 -5.53
C SER A 108 15.58 19.00 -6.97
N PRO A 109 15.08 19.87 -7.87
CA PRO A 109 15.88 20.18 -9.03
C PRO A 109 17.19 20.77 -8.49
N LYS A 110 18.31 20.14 -8.83
CA LYS A 110 19.61 20.80 -8.74
C LYS A 110 19.44 22.06 -9.61
N GLY A 111 19.50 23.23 -8.98
CA GLY A 111 19.72 24.45 -9.72
C GLY A 111 21.05 24.28 -10.44
N ASP A 112 21.00 24.36 -11.76
CA ASP A 112 22.18 24.49 -12.58
C ASP A 112 22.93 25.73 -12.09
N GLU A 113 24.14 25.51 -11.60
CA GLU A 113 25.18 26.51 -11.52
C GLU A 113 25.52 26.94 -12.95
N ASP A 114 24.79 27.93 -13.47
CA ASP A 114 25.29 28.74 -14.56
C ASP A 114 25.78 30.07 -13.99
N SER A 115 27.09 30.05 -13.76
CA SER A 115 28.04 31.15 -13.77
C SER A 115 27.62 32.33 -14.65
N GLU A 116 27.56 33.52 -14.05
CA GLU A 116 28.17 34.74 -14.60
C GLU A 116 28.54 35.71 -13.47
#